data_AF-A0A3C1Z7I5-F1
#
_entry.id   AF-A0A3C1Z7I5-F1
#
_cell.length_a   1.000
_cell.length_b   1.000
_cell.length_c   1.000
_cell.angle_alpha   90.00
_cell.angle_beta   90.00
_cell.angle_gamma   90.00
#
_symmetry.space_group_name_H-M   'P 1'
#
loop_
_entity.id
_entity.type
_entity.pdbx_description
1 polymer ?
#
loop_
_entity_poly.entity_id
_entity_poly.type
_entity_poly.pdbx_seq_one_letter_code
_entity_poly.pdbx_strand_id
1 'polypeptide(L)'
;GFIKTIHAICHIEFNAINLALDAVYRFQHMPDTFYQDWIQVAFEESQHFQLLNNYLVELGYQYGDFDAHNGLWKMTHETDYDVLARMALVPRVLEARGLDATPKIQKRFKHSKFEKMVDILQVIFNDEIGHVKIGNTWFHSLCQQRNLDPIQAFDQLIQKHIGESLRGPFNIEARKLANFSKKELDYLQAL
;
A
#
# COMPACT_ATOMS: atom_id res chain seq x y z
N GLY A 1 6.78 10.03 18.73
CA GLY A 1 5.89 9.60 19.83
C GLY A 1 4.79 8.70 19.29
N PHE A 2 4.15 7.88 20.12
CA PHE A 2 3.11 6.94 19.67
C PHE A 2 1.92 7.62 18.98
N ILE A 3 1.41 8.72 19.55
CA ILE A 3 0.29 9.48 18.94
C ILE A 3 0.64 9.95 17.52
N LYS A 4 1.82 10.54 17.32
CA LYS A 4 2.31 10.94 15.99
C LYS A 4 2.36 9.77 15.01
N THR A 5 2.68 8.56 15.49
CA THR A 5 2.66 7.35 14.65
C THR A 5 1.23 6.95 14.28
N ILE A 6 0.27 7.02 15.22
CA ILE A 6 -1.15 6.73 14.92
C ILE A 6 -1.69 7.73 13.89
N HIS A 7 -1.41 9.02 14.07
CA HIS A 7 -1.80 10.06 13.11
C HIS A 7 -1.15 9.85 11.74
N ALA A 8 0.14 9.52 11.68
CA ALA A 8 0.81 9.24 10.40
C ALA A 8 0.17 8.04 9.66
N ILE A 9 -0.22 6.98 10.37
CA ILE A 9 -0.91 5.84 9.76
C ILE A 9 -2.32 6.27 9.31
N CYS A 10 -3.05 7.05 10.13
CA CYS A 10 -4.34 7.62 9.73
C CYS A 10 -4.22 8.45 8.44
N HIS A 11 -3.14 9.22 8.29
CA HIS A 11 -2.85 9.96 7.07
C HIS A 11 -2.53 9.05 5.87
N ILE A 12 -1.89 7.90 6.08
CA ILE A 12 -1.66 6.90 5.03
C ILE A 12 -3.00 6.37 4.50
N GLU A 13 -3.88 5.89 5.38
CA GLU A 13 -5.20 5.36 4.97
C GLU A 13 -6.02 6.44 4.24
N PHE A 14 -6.00 7.69 4.72
CA PHE A 14 -6.67 8.80 4.03
C PHE A 14 -6.14 9.00 2.60
N ASN A 15 -4.82 8.92 2.39
CA ASN A 15 -4.25 9.00 1.05
C ASN A 15 -4.63 7.78 0.23
N ALA A 16 -4.65 6.58 0.81
CA ALA A 16 -5.00 5.34 0.12
C ALA A 16 -6.42 5.39 -0.49
N ILE A 17 -7.40 5.97 0.22
CA ILE A 17 -8.74 6.26 -0.33
C ILE A 17 -8.63 7.08 -1.62
N ASN A 18 -7.88 8.18 -1.57
CA ASN A 18 -7.73 9.09 -2.71
C ASN A 18 -6.96 8.44 -3.87
N LEU A 19 -5.95 7.62 -3.57
CA LEU A 19 -5.17 6.88 -4.56
C LEU A 19 -6.01 5.85 -5.30
N ALA A 20 -6.86 5.13 -4.58
CA ALA A 20 -7.78 4.15 -5.14
C ALA A 20 -8.83 4.84 -6.03
N LEU A 21 -9.46 5.92 -5.56
CA LEU A 21 -10.39 6.72 -6.36
C LEU A 21 -9.71 7.38 -7.57
N ASP A 22 -8.46 7.82 -7.42
CA ASP A 22 -7.66 8.34 -8.53
C ASP A 22 -7.44 7.25 -9.59
N ALA A 23 -7.12 6.01 -9.20
CA ALA A 23 -6.98 4.91 -10.15
C ALA A 23 -8.28 4.65 -10.92
N VAL A 24 -9.43 4.71 -10.24
CA VAL A 24 -10.77 4.56 -10.85
C VAL A 24 -11.01 5.65 -11.90
N TYR A 25 -10.74 6.90 -11.56
CA TYR A 25 -11.01 8.02 -12.47
C TYR A 25 -9.94 8.20 -13.56
N ARG A 26 -8.68 7.89 -13.29
CA ARG A 26 -7.59 8.24 -14.20
C ARG A 26 -7.46 7.29 -15.37
N PHE A 27 -7.57 5.99 -15.13
CA PHE A 27 -7.30 4.97 -16.15
C PHE A 27 -8.59 4.56 -16.86
N GLN A 28 -9.06 5.40 -17.78
CA GLN A 28 -10.38 5.29 -18.45
C GLN A 28 -10.53 4.16 -19.50
N HIS A 29 -9.50 3.32 -19.67
CA HIS A 29 -9.48 2.24 -20.67
C HIS A 29 -9.25 0.86 -20.04
N MET A 30 -9.63 0.71 -18.77
CA MET A 30 -9.56 -0.56 -18.04
C MET A 30 -10.92 -1.26 -18.07
N PRO A 31 -10.98 -2.59 -17.91
CA PRO A 31 -12.25 -3.31 -17.83
C PRO A 31 -12.99 -3.00 -16.52
N ASP A 32 -14.31 -3.23 -16.48
CA ASP A 32 -15.17 -2.94 -15.32
C ASP A 32 -14.67 -3.53 -14.00
N THR A 33 -14.06 -4.72 -14.05
CA THR A 33 -13.50 -5.38 -12.86
C THR A 33 -12.37 -4.58 -12.22
N PHE A 34 -11.57 -3.85 -13.01
CA PHE A 34 -10.55 -2.95 -12.47
C PHE A 34 -11.18 -1.86 -11.61
N TYR A 35 -12.25 -1.24 -12.11
CA TYR A 35 -12.93 -0.18 -11.38
C TYR A 35 -13.60 -0.71 -10.11
N GLN A 36 -14.22 -1.90 -10.19
CA GLN A 36 -14.82 -2.55 -9.02
C GLN A 36 -13.77 -2.84 -7.94
N ASP A 37 -12.62 -3.38 -8.32
CA ASP A 37 -11.52 -3.66 -7.40
C ASP A 37 -11.04 -2.39 -6.69
N TRP A 38 -10.80 -1.30 -7.42
CA TRP A 38 -10.31 -0.05 -6.80
C TRP A 38 -11.39 0.72 -6.03
N ILE A 39 -12.66 0.58 -6.38
CA ILE A 39 -13.77 1.08 -5.54
C ILE A 39 -13.83 0.29 -4.22
N GLN A 40 -13.64 -1.02 -4.27
CA GLN A 40 -13.59 -1.86 -3.08
C GLN A 40 -12.45 -1.43 -2.15
N VAL A 41 -11.24 -1.28 -2.69
CA VAL A 41 -10.08 -0.77 -1.92
C VAL A 41 -10.41 0.60 -1.33
N ALA A 42 -10.94 1.56 -2.10
CA ALA A 42 -11.30 2.87 -1.57
C ALA A 42 -12.30 2.80 -0.40
N PHE A 43 -13.23 1.85 -0.45
CA PHE A 43 -14.18 1.61 0.63
C PHE A 43 -13.50 1.03 1.88
N GLU A 44 -12.66 0.00 1.73
CA GLU A 44 -11.91 -0.62 2.83
C GLU A 44 -10.97 0.40 3.51
N GLU A 45 -10.23 1.20 2.74
CA GLU A 45 -9.36 2.26 3.26
C GLU A 45 -10.14 3.34 4.01
N SER A 46 -11.39 3.60 3.63
CA SER A 46 -12.26 4.51 4.37
C SER A 46 -12.63 3.98 5.76
N GLN A 47 -12.76 2.66 5.90
CA GLN A 47 -13.00 2.00 7.18
C GLN A 47 -11.74 2.02 8.05
N HIS A 48 -10.57 1.78 7.45
CA HIS A 48 -9.28 1.90 8.14
C HIS A 48 -9.06 3.32 8.69
N PHE A 49 -9.27 4.33 7.84
CA PHE A 49 -9.20 5.73 8.24
C PHE A 49 -10.14 6.02 9.41
N GLN A 50 -11.39 5.58 9.35
CA GLN A 50 -12.36 5.79 10.43
C GLN A 50 -11.93 5.12 11.74
N LEU A 51 -11.42 3.88 11.70
CA LEU A 51 -10.91 3.18 12.89
C LEU A 51 -9.80 3.99 13.58
N LEU A 52 -8.85 4.48 12.80
CA LEU A 52 -7.72 5.26 13.32
C LEU A 52 -8.12 6.64 13.79
N ASN A 53 -8.96 7.36 13.03
CA ASN A 53 -9.42 8.69 13.39
C ASN A 53 -10.27 8.65 14.67
N ASN A 54 -11.18 7.68 14.79
CA ASN A 54 -11.95 7.49 16.02
C ASN A 54 -11.04 7.21 17.22
N TYR A 55 -10.00 6.40 17.02
CA TYR A 55 -9.03 6.14 18.08
C TYR A 55 -8.19 7.37 18.45
N LEU A 56 -7.82 8.23 17.49
CA LEU A 56 -7.18 9.52 17.78
C LEU A 56 -8.09 10.40 18.66
N VAL A 57 -9.38 10.47 18.34
CA VAL A 57 -10.38 11.23 19.11
C VAL A 57 -10.49 10.72 20.55
N GLU A 58 -10.51 9.39 20.75
CA GLU A 58 -10.48 8.78 22.09
C GLU A 58 -9.22 9.16 22.90
N LEU A 59 -8.10 9.41 22.22
CA LEU A 59 -6.84 9.83 22.82
C LEU A 59 -6.74 11.35 23.03
N GLY A 60 -7.78 12.11 22.67
CA GLY A 60 -7.83 13.57 22.79
C GLY A 60 -7.15 14.33 21.64
N TYR A 61 -7.01 13.70 20.47
CA TYR A 61 -6.44 14.28 19.26
C TYR A 61 -7.41 14.15 18.08
N GLN A 62 -7.14 14.83 16.98
CA GLN A 62 -7.89 14.72 15.74
C GLN A 62 -6.94 14.58 14.54
N TYR A 63 -7.44 13.99 13.46
CA TYR A 63 -6.72 14.03 12.19
C TYR A 63 -6.50 15.49 11.75
N GLY A 64 -5.23 15.90 11.67
CA GLY A 64 -4.81 17.26 11.35
C GLY A 64 -4.00 17.95 12.44
N ASP A 65 -3.94 17.37 13.65
CA ASP A 65 -3.14 17.93 14.76
C ASP A 65 -1.61 17.78 14.58
N PHE A 66 -1.18 16.95 13.63
CA PHE A 66 0.23 16.71 13.33
C PHE A 66 0.51 16.85 11.83
N ASP A 67 1.77 17.09 11.50
CA ASP A 67 2.22 17.27 10.11
C ASP A 67 1.91 16.06 9.24
N ALA A 68 1.40 16.34 8.04
CA ALA A 68 1.15 15.37 7.00
C ALA A 68 2.45 15.04 6.23
N HIS A 69 2.46 13.92 5.51
CA HIS A 69 3.60 13.53 4.68
C HIS A 69 3.17 13.12 3.27
N ASN A 70 3.93 13.51 2.27
CA ASN A 70 3.51 13.39 0.86
C ASN A 70 4.01 12.12 0.16
N GLY A 71 4.44 11.10 0.91
CA GLY A 71 5.17 9.95 0.36
C GLY A 71 4.38 9.17 -0.71
N LEU A 72 3.10 8.89 -0.43
CA LEU A 72 2.21 8.16 -1.34
C LEU A 72 1.81 8.99 -2.56
N TRP A 73 1.42 10.24 -2.34
CA TRP A 73 0.95 11.12 -3.41
C TRP A 73 2.05 11.44 -4.43
N LYS A 74 3.31 11.57 -3.99
CA LYS A 74 4.44 11.82 -4.91
C LYS A 74 4.55 10.71 -5.97
N MET A 75 4.61 9.44 -5.56
CA MET A 75 4.70 8.30 -6.48
C MET A 75 3.45 8.18 -7.35
N THR A 76 2.28 8.50 -6.79
CA THR A 76 1.00 8.51 -7.49
C THR A 76 1.03 9.49 -8.67
N HIS A 77 1.55 10.71 -8.45
CA HIS A 77 1.73 11.68 -9.50
C HIS A 77 2.82 11.27 -10.51
N GLU A 78 3.97 10.79 -10.05
CA GLU A 78 5.07 10.34 -10.93
C GLU A 78 4.67 9.18 -11.85
N THR A 79 3.63 8.42 -11.49
CA THR A 79 3.11 7.28 -12.26
C THR A 79 1.77 7.54 -12.92
N ASP A 80 1.27 8.77 -12.91
CA ASP A 80 -0.06 9.11 -13.41
C ASP A 80 -0.22 8.92 -14.94
N TYR A 81 0.92 8.82 -15.65
CA TYR A 81 0.99 8.64 -17.09
C TYR A 81 0.71 7.20 -17.56
N ASP A 82 0.77 6.19 -16.67
CA ASP A 82 0.64 4.78 -17.08
C ASP A 82 0.13 3.89 -15.94
N VAL A 83 -0.98 3.20 -16.20
CA VAL A 83 -1.55 2.20 -15.28
C VAL A 83 -0.56 1.11 -14.89
N LEU A 84 0.30 0.64 -15.80
CA LEU A 84 1.30 -0.38 -15.48
C LEU A 84 2.32 0.16 -14.47
N ALA A 85 2.78 1.41 -14.65
CA ALA A 85 3.67 2.07 -13.71
C ALA A 85 2.99 2.27 -12.35
N ARG A 86 1.72 2.66 -12.33
CA ARG A 86 0.94 2.80 -11.08
C ARG A 86 0.82 1.47 -10.35
N MET A 87 0.39 0.40 -11.03
CA MET A 87 0.22 -0.92 -10.44
C MET A 87 1.54 -1.51 -9.95
N ALA A 88 2.65 -1.18 -10.60
CA ALA A 88 3.98 -1.56 -10.15
C ALA A 88 4.37 -0.84 -8.85
N LEU A 89 4.28 0.49 -8.81
CA LEU A 89 4.99 1.25 -7.78
C LEU A 89 4.12 1.67 -6.60
N VAL A 90 2.81 1.81 -6.75
CA VAL A 90 1.95 2.15 -5.61
C VAL A 90 1.59 0.88 -4.81
N PRO A 91 0.81 -0.08 -5.34
CA PRO A 91 0.43 -1.26 -4.56
C PRO A 91 1.60 -2.19 -4.20
N ARG A 92 2.50 -2.48 -5.16
CA ARG A 92 3.53 -3.51 -4.95
C ARG A 92 4.79 -3.02 -4.22
N VAL A 93 4.96 -1.71 -4.11
CA VAL A 93 6.08 -1.10 -3.36
C VAL A 93 5.59 -0.35 -2.14
N LEU A 94 4.71 0.64 -2.30
CA LEU A 94 4.28 1.48 -1.19
C LEU A 94 3.33 0.74 -0.24
N GLU A 95 2.25 0.15 -0.74
CA GLU A 95 1.31 -0.59 0.11
C GLU A 95 1.92 -1.90 0.62
N ALA A 96 2.67 -2.62 -0.24
CA ALA A 96 3.39 -3.81 0.19
C ALA A 96 4.44 -3.53 1.29
N ARG A 97 4.93 -2.30 1.43
CA ARG A 97 5.79 -1.90 2.56
C ARG A 97 5.02 -1.84 3.88
N GLY A 98 3.70 -1.62 3.84
CA GLY A 98 2.80 -1.84 4.97
C GLY A 98 2.87 -3.28 5.48
N LEU A 99 2.86 -4.27 4.59
CA LEU A 99 3.00 -5.70 4.95
C LEU A 99 4.33 -5.99 5.66
N ASP A 100 5.39 -5.27 5.29
CA ASP A 100 6.73 -5.42 5.86
C ASP A 100 6.85 -4.71 7.22
N ALA A 101 6.26 -3.51 7.35
CA ALA A 101 6.42 -2.64 8.52
C ALA A 101 5.44 -2.95 9.66
N THR A 102 4.19 -3.32 9.34
CA THR A 102 3.11 -3.45 10.32
C THR A 102 3.43 -4.43 11.46
N PRO A 103 4.02 -5.62 11.24
CA PRO A 103 4.36 -6.52 12.35
C PRO A 103 5.31 -5.88 13.37
N LYS A 104 6.27 -5.08 12.92
CA LYS A 104 7.20 -4.35 13.80
C LYS A 104 6.48 -3.23 14.56
N ILE A 105 5.57 -2.54 13.89
CA ILE A 105 4.75 -1.47 14.50
C ILE A 105 3.83 -2.08 15.57
N GLN A 106 3.12 -3.17 15.28
CA GLN A 106 2.30 -3.92 16.23
C GLN A 106 3.10 -4.34 17.46
N LYS A 107 4.30 -4.92 17.28
CA LYS A 107 5.18 -5.30 18.40
C LYS A 107 5.52 -4.10 19.30
N ARG A 108 5.78 -2.93 18.69
CA ARG A 108 6.06 -1.70 19.44
C ARG A 108 4.84 -1.22 20.22
N PHE A 109 3.62 -1.30 19.66
CA PHE A 109 2.38 -0.93 20.34
C PHE A 109 1.96 -1.90 21.44
N LYS A 110 2.21 -3.21 21.26
CA LYS A 110 1.93 -4.26 22.25
C LYS A 110 2.64 -4.07 23.58
N HIS A 111 3.79 -3.39 23.58
CA HIS A 111 4.56 -3.06 24.79
C HIS A 111 4.33 -1.62 25.25
N SER A 112 3.18 -1.04 24.93
CA SER A 112 2.82 0.34 25.27
C SER A 112 1.40 0.39 25.84
N LYS A 113 1.00 1.54 26.40
CA LYS A 113 -0.37 1.77 26.89
C LYS A 113 -1.45 1.85 25.80
N PHE A 114 -1.08 1.71 24.53
CA PHE A 114 -1.95 1.89 23.36
C PHE A 114 -2.30 0.53 22.74
N GLU A 115 -2.68 -0.46 23.55
CA GLU A 115 -2.89 -1.84 23.12
C GLU A 115 -3.95 -1.97 22.02
N LYS A 116 -5.02 -1.16 22.06
CA LYS A 116 -6.08 -1.10 21.02
C LYS A 116 -5.53 -0.86 19.61
N MET A 117 -4.35 -0.23 19.49
CA MET A 117 -3.71 -0.05 18.19
C MET A 117 -3.27 -1.37 17.57
N VAL A 118 -2.91 -2.38 18.37
CA VAL A 118 -2.50 -3.70 17.87
C VAL A 118 -3.65 -4.36 17.10
N ASP A 119 -4.86 -4.26 17.65
CA ASP A 119 -6.08 -4.81 17.04
C ASP A 119 -6.45 -4.05 15.77
N ILE A 120 -6.40 -2.72 15.78
CA ILE A 120 -6.65 -1.89 14.59
C ILE A 120 -5.66 -2.25 13.47
N LEU A 121 -4.36 -2.33 13.79
CA LEU A 121 -3.33 -2.73 12.83
C LEU A 121 -3.53 -4.15 12.31
N GLN A 122 -4.14 -5.03 13.10
CA GLN A 122 -4.40 -6.39 12.65
C GLN A 122 -5.52 -6.43 11.60
N VAL A 123 -6.55 -5.60 11.75
CA VAL A 123 -7.60 -5.44 10.73
C VAL A 123 -6.97 -4.92 9.43
N ILE A 124 -6.28 -3.78 9.51
CA ILE A 124 -5.62 -3.15 8.35
C ILE A 124 -4.67 -4.12 7.66
N PHE A 125 -3.83 -4.83 8.43
CA PHE A 125 -2.88 -5.79 7.86
C PHE A 125 -3.54 -6.92 7.06
N ASN A 126 -4.71 -7.40 7.50
CA ASN A 126 -5.40 -8.49 6.82
C ASN A 126 -5.97 -8.03 5.48
N ASP A 127 -6.56 -6.83 5.45
CA ASP A 127 -7.18 -6.26 4.26
C ASP A 127 -6.10 -5.81 3.25
N GLU A 128 -4.96 -5.33 3.73
CA GLU A 128 -3.84 -4.90 2.89
C GLU A 128 -3.19 -6.03 2.09
N ILE A 129 -3.27 -7.28 2.56
CA ILE A 129 -2.88 -8.44 1.75
C ILE A 129 -3.75 -8.51 0.49
N GLY A 130 -5.05 -8.22 0.62
CA GLY A 130 -6.01 -8.14 -0.48
C GLY A 130 -5.73 -6.99 -1.43
N HIS A 131 -5.47 -5.79 -0.91
CA HIS A 131 -5.17 -4.61 -1.73
C HIS A 131 -3.90 -4.80 -2.57
N VAL A 132 -2.82 -5.31 -1.95
CA VAL A 132 -1.57 -5.64 -2.65
C VAL A 132 -1.80 -6.73 -3.69
N LYS A 133 -2.65 -7.73 -3.40
CA LYS A 133 -3.03 -8.79 -4.35
C LYS A 133 -3.74 -8.25 -5.58
N ILE A 134 -4.67 -7.30 -5.41
CA ILE A 134 -5.36 -6.60 -6.50
C ILE A 134 -4.32 -5.91 -7.40
N GLY A 135 -3.44 -5.09 -6.82
CA GLY A 135 -2.41 -4.40 -7.59
C GLY A 135 -1.45 -5.35 -8.31
N ASN A 136 -1.06 -6.45 -7.66
CA ASN A 136 -0.20 -7.47 -8.26
C ASN A 136 -0.91 -8.19 -9.43
N THR A 137 -2.20 -8.48 -9.30
CA THR A 137 -3.01 -9.11 -10.37
C THR A 137 -3.08 -8.20 -11.61
N TRP A 138 -3.36 -6.91 -11.41
CA TRP A 138 -3.42 -5.95 -12.51
C TRP A 138 -2.05 -5.69 -13.15
N PHE A 139 -0.98 -5.62 -12.36
CA PHE A 139 0.37 -5.51 -12.90
C PHE A 139 0.71 -6.68 -13.82
N HIS A 140 0.48 -7.93 -13.37
CA HIS A 140 0.74 -9.12 -14.19
C HIS A 140 -0.12 -9.16 -15.46
N SER A 141 -1.41 -8.84 -15.35
CA SER A 141 -2.32 -8.76 -16.49
C SER A 141 -1.85 -7.73 -17.53
N LEU A 142 -1.41 -6.55 -17.09
CA LEU A 142 -0.88 -5.50 -17.96
C LEU A 142 0.46 -5.89 -18.61
N CYS A 143 1.35 -6.54 -17.86
CA CYS A 143 2.58 -7.10 -18.43
C CYS A 143 2.27 -8.12 -19.53
N GLN A 144 1.32 -9.03 -19.28
CA GLN A 144 0.90 -10.03 -20.27
C GLN A 144 0.31 -9.38 -21.52
N GLN A 145 -0.61 -8.43 -21.37
CA GLN A 145 -1.23 -7.70 -22.48
C GLN A 145 -0.21 -6.95 -23.33
N ARG A 146 0.85 -6.42 -22.71
CA ARG A 146 1.92 -5.68 -23.37
C ARG A 146 3.12 -6.55 -23.77
N ASN A 147 3.04 -7.87 -23.57
CA ASN A 147 4.12 -8.83 -23.83
C ASN A 147 5.45 -8.45 -23.15
N LEU A 148 5.39 -8.06 -21.87
CA LEU A 148 6.54 -7.67 -21.05
C LEU A 148 6.86 -8.76 -20.01
N ASP A 149 8.14 -8.96 -19.72
CA ASP A 149 8.56 -9.74 -18.56
C ASP A 149 8.27 -8.95 -17.26
N PRO A 150 7.49 -9.49 -16.31
CA PRO A 150 7.09 -8.77 -15.10
C PRO A 150 8.25 -8.32 -14.23
N ILE A 151 9.34 -9.11 -14.13
CA ILE A 151 10.49 -8.78 -13.28
C ILE A 151 11.30 -7.67 -13.92
N GLN A 152 11.59 -7.77 -15.22
CA GLN A 152 12.31 -6.73 -15.95
C GLN A 152 11.54 -5.41 -15.98
N ALA A 153 10.23 -5.45 -16.23
CA ALA A 153 9.39 -4.26 -16.22
C ALA A 153 9.36 -3.59 -14.83
N PHE A 154 9.26 -4.40 -13.77
CA PHE A 154 9.27 -3.91 -12.40
C PHE A 154 10.62 -3.28 -12.02
N ASP A 155 11.73 -3.95 -12.35
CA ASP A 155 13.07 -3.45 -12.10
C ASP A 155 13.33 -2.11 -12.82
N GLN A 156 12.96 -2.01 -14.09
CA GLN A 156 13.07 -0.76 -14.86
C GLN A 156 12.29 0.39 -14.22
N LEU A 157 11.09 0.12 -13.69
CA LEU A 157 10.27 1.12 -13.02
C LEU A 157 10.85 1.53 -11.67
N ILE A 158 11.42 0.59 -10.89
CA ILE A 158 12.18 0.90 -9.67
C ILE A 158 13.36 1.82 -10.02
N GLN A 159 14.19 1.44 -11.00
CA GLN A 159 15.35 2.25 -11.40
C GLN A 159 14.95 3.65 -11.86
N LYS A 160 13.86 3.76 -12.64
CA LYS A 160 13.38 5.05 -13.16
C LYS A 160 12.88 6.00 -12.07
N HIS A 161 12.12 5.48 -11.11
CA HIS A 161 11.35 6.34 -10.18
C HIS A 161 11.92 6.39 -8.75
N ILE A 162 12.60 5.32 -8.33
CA ILE A 162 13.20 5.22 -6.99
C ILE A 162 14.71 5.47 -7.08
N GLY A 163 15.35 4.97 -8.14
CA GLY A 163 16.78 5.17 -8.40
C GLY A 163 17.73 4.40 -7.47
N GLU A 164 17.19 3.61 -6.55
CA GLU A 164 17.94 2.69 -5.69
C GLU A 164 17.15 1.39 -5.46
N SER A 165 17.87 0.33 -5.06
CA SER A 165 17.25 -0.95 -4.71
C SER A 165 16.29 -0.80 -3.53
N LEU A 166 15.17 -1.53 -3.59
CA LEU A 166 14.24 -1.63 -2.46
C LEU A 166 14.95 -2.29 -1.28
N ARG A 167 14.74 -1.72 -0.09
CA ARG A 167 15.38 -2.22 1.13
C ARG A 167 14.43 -3.11 1.91
N GLY A 168 14.88 -4.31 2.22
CA GLY A 168 14.21 -5.22 3.14
C GLY A 168 14.34 -4.79 4.63
N PRO A 169 13.89 -5.65 5.57
CA PRO A 169 13.39 -7.00 5.33
C PRO A 169 12.00 -7.02 4.68
N PHE A 170 11.76 -7.98 3.79
CA PHE A 170 10.46 -8.22 3.16
C PHE A 170 9.68 -9.29 3.91
N ASN A 171 8.38 -9.08 4.12
CA ASN A 171 7.46 -10.06 4.67
C ASN A 171 7.05 -11.06 3.57
N ILE A 172 7.87 -12.08 3.39
CA ILE A 172 7.72 -13.08 2.32
C ILE A 172 6.38 -13.82 2.43
N GLU A 173 5.92 -14.16 3.63
CA GLU A 173 4.67 -14.89 3.81
C GLU A 173 3.45 -14.01 3.43
N ALA A 174 3.42 -12.75 3.86
CA ALA A 174 2.34 -11.84 3.43
C ALA A 174 2.37 -11.56 1.92
N ARG A 175 3.56 -11.38 1.34
CA ARG A 175 3.71 -11.18 -0.11
C ARG A 175 3.30 -12.43 -0.92
N LYS A 176 3.55 -13.64 -0.42
CA LYS A 176 3.00 -14.88 -1.01
C LYS A 176 1.47 -14.87 -1.01
N LEU A 177 0.85 -14.49 0.11
CA LEU A 177 -0.62 -14.39 0.21
C LEU A 177 -1.17 -13.31 -0.75
N ALA A 178 -0.38 -12.28 -1.04
CA ALA A 178 -0.65 -11.26 -2.05
C ALA A 178 -0.30 -11.69 -3.50
N ASN A 179 -0.18 -12.99 -3.77
CA ASN A 179 0.11 -13.60 -5.08
C ASN A 179 1.47 -13.25 -5.71
N PHE A 180 2.48 -12.82 -4.94
CA PHE A 180 3.83 -12.72 -5.51
C PHE A 180 4.33 -14.12 -5.88
N SER A 181 4.81 -14.27 -7.12
CA SER A 181 5.39 -15.53 -7.58
C SER A 181 6.72 -15.81 -6.88
N LYS A 182 7.14 -17.08 -6.86
CA LYS A 182 8.44 -17.46 -6.31
C LYS A 182 9.59 -16.66 -6.93
N LYS A 183 9.58 -16.45 -8.25
CA LYS A 183 10.63 -15.69 -8.94
C LYS A 183 10.70 -14.23 -8.49
N GLU A 184 9.56 -13.60 -8.22
CA GLU A 184 9.52 -12.21 -7.74
C GLU A 184 10.00 -12.10 -6.29
N LEU A 185 9.66 -13.09 -5.46
CA LEU A 185 10.17 -13.16 -4.09
C LEU A 185 11.69 -13.38 -4.07
N ASP A 186 12.19 -14.31 -4.90
CA ASP A 186 13.62 -14.57 -5.05
C ASP A 186 14.34 -13.29 -5.55
N TYR A 187 13.76 -12.55 -6.50
CA TYR A 187 14.26 -11.25 -6.95
C TYR A 187 14.34 -10.24 -5.81
N LEU A 188 13.26 -10.04 -5.04
CA LEU A 188 13.24 -9.09 -3.92
C LEU A 188 14.28 -9.46 -2.86
N GLN A 189 14.48 -10.75 -2.57
CA GLN A 189 15.47 -11.20 -1.59
C GLN A 189 16.92 -11.05 -2.05
N ALA A 190 17.14 -10.86 -3.35
CA ALA A 190 18.47 -10.66 -3.95
C ALA A 190 18.87 -9.18 -4.09
N LEU A 191 17.95 -8.23 -3.82
CA LEU A 191 18.21 -6.78 -3.80
C LEU A 191 19.08 -6.36 -2.61
#